data_AF-A0A919IDU1-F1
#
_entry.id   AF-A0A919IDU1-F1
#
_cell.length_a   1.000
_cell.length_b   1.000
_cell.length_c   1.000
_cell.angle_alpha   90.00
_cell.angle_beta   90.00
_cell.angle_gamma   90.00
#
_symmetry.space_group_name_H-M   'P 1'
#
loop_
_entity.id
_entity.type
_entity.pdbx_description
1 polymer ?
#
loop_
_entity_poly.entity_id
_entity_poly.type
_entity_poly.pdbx_seq_one_letter_code
_entity_poly.pdbx_strand_id
1 'polypeptide(L)'
;MFRALLATASLAAGILTAPGAALAEDTTTPLTAAEMSAALKGVAGTTAPAELSGFGGDLRLSITANGTTQKGTAKFAADPAHGLGYFTATGLIGAVGAFAQAGKGQWIYFNGKTERAAVAMAGRPAARYAFQADTKLTLGAWTRDNLPVPSELVAEDTLHAGTKTVHDDGTVDYSYTDDELLTITFTAGSGGVLTAAKAGMPQIDEAFTWNYGPQTVTLPTTAKSIGMPTLMKALAYLDMAGKVKRAATGSAKVVETKSKKKTVKVANLRKWTRAEVSTANRNLGVNVLVVADIKGGVRISAINPFTKATAAYTVTASGKHAVARKA
;
A
#
# COMPACT_ATOMS: atom_id res chain seq x y z
N MET A 1 -12.75 -35.83 -60.38
CA MET A 1 -14.02 -36.58 -60.32
C MET A 1 -15.00 -35.74 -59.52
N PHE A 2 -16.11 -35.29 -60.15
CA PHE A 2 -17.33 -34.66 -59.57
C PHE A 2 -17.19 -33.39 -58.69
N ARG A 3 -17.99 -32.32 -58.76
CA ARG A 3 -19.04 -31.78 -59.66
C ARG A 3 -19.29 -30.33 -59.17
N ALA A 4 -19.58 -29.41 -60.09
CA ALA A 4 -19.97 -28.03 -59.84
C ALA A 4 -21.50 -27.86 -59.58
N LEU A 5 -21.91 -26.78 -58.91
CA LEU A 5 -22.98 -25.81 -59.29
C LEU A 5 -23.11 -24.74 -58.16
N LEU A 6 -22.76 -23.45 -58.32
CA LEU A 6 -23.36 -22.33 -59.07
C LEU A 6 -24.80 -21.95 -58.71
N ALA A 7 -24.94 -20.77 -58.09
CA ALA A 7 -26.01 -19.83 -58.38
C ALA A 7 -25.43 -18.40 -58.37
N THR A 8 -25.12 -17.93 -59.57
CA THR A 8 -24.87 -16.53 -59.96
C THR A 8 -26.18 -15.74 -59.97
N ALA A 9 -26.15 -14.52 -59.44
CA ALA A 9 -26.93 -13.41 -59.98
C ALA A 9 -26.04 -12.17 -60.02
N SER A 10 -25.91 -11.60 -61.22
CA SER A 10 -24.93 -10.58 -61.60
C SER A 10 -25.55 -9.19 -61.69
N LEU A 11 -24.78 -8.21 -61.20
CA LEU A 11 -24.51 -6.86 -61.71
C LEU A 11 -25.68 -5.90 -62.02
N ALA A 12 -25.69 -4.79 -61.28
CA ALA A 12 -25.91 -3.47 -61.87
C ALA A 12 -24.72 -2.57 -61.48
N ALA A 13 -23.94 -2.16 -62.47
CA ALA A 13 -22.87 -1.18 -62.35
C ALA A 13 -23.44 0.24 -62.42
N GLY A 14 -22.94 1.14 -61.58
CA GLY A 14 -23.33 2.56 -61.54
C GLY A 14 -22.37 3.40 -60.69
N ILE A 15 -21.15 3.56 -61.20
CA ILE A 15 -20.13 4.62 -60.98
C ILE A 15 -20.45 5.68 -59.89
N LEU A 16 -19.68 5.68 -58.79
CA LEU A 16 -18.78 6.80 -58.47
C LEU A 16 -17.71 6.34 -57.47
N THR A 17 -16.47 6.34 -57.95
CA THR A 17 -15.25 6.16 -57.17
C THR A 17 -15.10 7.29 -56.15
N ALA A 18 -15.34 6.99 -54.88
CA ALA A 18 -14.48 7.46 -53.82
C ALA A 18 -13.83 6.20 -53.22
N PRO A 19 -12.54 6.19 -52.85
CA PRO A 19 -12.06 5.23 -51.88
C PRO A 19 -12.71 5.63 -50.55
N GLY A 20 -14.00 5.33 -50.40
CA GLY A 20 -14.60 5.24 -49.10
C GLY A 20 -13.86 4.10 -48.43
N ALA A 21 -12.95 4.44 -47.52
CA ALA A 21 -12.64 3.51 -46.46
C ALA A 21 -14.00 3.09 -45.92
N ALA A 22 -14.44 1.88 -46.25
CA ALA A 22 -15.50 1.24 -45.50
C ALA A 22 -14.90 1.19 -44.10
N LEU A 23 -15.28 2.16 -43.26
CA LEU A 23 -14.99 2.12 -41.84
C LEU A 23 -15.57 0.79 -41.41
N ALA A 24 -14.69 -0.19 -41.20
CA ALA A 24 -15.11 -1.49 -40.71
C ALA A 24 -15.71 -1.19 -39.35
N GLU A 25 -17.03 -1.25 -39.25
CA GLU A 25 -17.73 -1.01 -37.99
C GLU A 25 -17.24 -2.01 -36.94
N ASP A 26 -17.13 -1.53 -35.70
CA ASP A 26 -16.80 -2.37 -34.55
C ASP A 26 -17.66 -3.64 -34.56
N THR A 27 -17.01 -4.79 -34.47
CA THR A 27 -17.72 -6.07 -34.44
C THR A 27 -17.85 -6.55 -33.01
N THR A 28 -19.07 -6.44 -32.46
CA THR A 28 -19.41 -6.89 -31.11
C THR A 28 -20.03 -8.29 -31.12
N THR A 29 -19.42 -9.23 -30.40
CA THR A 29 -19.89 -10.61 -30.27
C THR A 29 -20.21 -10.93 -28.80
N PRO A 30 -21.41 -11.43 -28.47
CA PRO A 30 -21.69 -11.91 -27.11
C PRO A 30 -20.89 -13.18 -26.82
N LEU A 31 -20.36 -13.28 -25.61
CA LEU A 31 -19.63 -14.44 -25.09
C LEU A 31 -20.35 -15.00 -23.88
N THR A 32 -20.46 -16.32 -23.82
CA THR A 32 -20.81 -17.03 -22.58
C THR A 32 -19.70 -16.85 -21.54
N ALA A 33 -19.99 -17.12 -20.26
CA ALA A 33 -18.98 -17.03 -19.19
C ALA A 33 -17.74 -17.90 -19.46
N ALA A 34 -17.93 -19.11 -19.99
CA ALA A 34 -16.82 -20.00 -20.34
C ALA A 34 -15.97 -19.44 -21.49
N GLU A 35 -16.61 -18.86 -22.51
CA GLU A 35 -15.91 -18.23 -23.65
C GLU A 35 -15.17 -16.96 -23.21
N MET A 36 -15.78 -16.14 -22.36
CA MET A 36 -15.14 -14.95 -21.78
C MET A 36 -13.91 -15.34 -20.95
N SER A 37 -14.04 -16.32 -20.03
CA SER A 37 -12.92 -16.83 -19.25
C SER A 37 -11.77 -17.34 -20.12
N ALA A 38 -12.10 -18.11 -21.18
CA ALA A 38 -11.09 -18.61 -22.10
C ALA A 38 -10.38 -17.49 -22.86
N ALA A 39 -11.13 -16.47 -23.30
CA ALA A 39 -10.58 -15.32 -24.00
C ALA A 39 -9.66 -14.49 -23.09
N LEU A 40 -10.09 -14.17 -21.87
CA LEU A 40 -9.28 -13.42 -20.90
C LEU A 40 -8.03 -14.19 -20.47
N LYS A 41 -8.09 -15.52 -20.31
CA LYS A 41 -6.90 -16.36 -20.11
C LYS A 41 -5.95 -16.33 -21.31
N GLY A 42 -6.47 -16.23 -22.53
CA GLY A 42 -5.67 -16.02 -23.73
C GLY A 42 -4.93 -14.68 -23.71
N VAL A 43 -5.61 -13.60 -23.30
CA VAL A 43 -5.00 -12.28 -23.08
C VAL A 43 -3.94 -12.35 -21.99
N ALA A 44 -4.24 -12.99 -20.85
CA ALA A 44 -3.30 -13.19 -19.75
C ALA A 44 -2.02 -13.92 -20.22
N GLY A 45 -2.18 -15.02 -20.97
CA GLY A 45 -1.07 -15.80 -21.50
C GLY A 45 -0.21 -15.04 -22.51
N THR A 46 -0.80 -14.09 -23.25
CA THR A 46 -0.07 -13.20 -24.16
C THR A 46 0.61 -12.04 -23.42
N THR A 47 0.00 -11.58 -22.33
CA THR A 47 0.46 -10.45 -21.53
C THR A 47 1.63 -10.83 -20.61
N ALA A 48 1.61 -12.01 -20.00
CA ALA A 48 2.66 -12.44 -19.08
C ALA A 48 4.09 -12.42 -19.71
N PRO A 49 4.32 -12.87 -20.96
CA PRO A 49 5.61 -12.69 -21.62
C PRO A 49 6.03 -11.23 -21.81
N ALA A 50 5.09 -10.30 -22.06
CA ALA A 50 5.38 -8.88 -22.23
C ALA A 50 5.86 -8.22 -20.92
N GLU A 51 5.38 -8.70 -19.78
CA GLU A 51 5.76 -8.22 -18.45
C GLU A 51 7.19 -8.58 -18.04
N LEU A 52 7.80 -9.61 -18.65
CA LEU A 52 9.13 -10.09 -18.29
C LEU A 52 10.22 -9.03 -18.46
N SER A 53 10.03 -8.10 -19.40
CA SER A 53 10.94 -6.97 -19.62
C SER A 53 10.65 -5.76 -18.74
N GLY A 54 9.58 -5.83 -17.94
CA GLY A 54 9.03 -4.73 -17.16
C GLY A 54 7.69 -4.25 -17.69
N PHE A 55 6.92 -3.66 -16.78
CA PHE A 55 5.65 -3.00 -17.08
C PHE A 55 5.46 -1.80 -16.17
N GLY A 56 4.74 -0.80 -16.63
CA GLY A 56 4.37 0.37 -15.86
C GLY A 56 3.04 0.93 -16.34
N GLY A 57 2.54 1.94 -15.65
CA GLY A 57 1.24 2.47 -15.98
C GLY A 57 0.75 3.59 -15.07
N ASP A 58 -0.44 4.07 -15.43
CA ASP A 58 -1.19 5.05 -14.67
C ASP A 58 -2.56 4.46 -14.29
N LEU A 59 -3.02 4.82 -13.10
CA LEU A 59 -4.37 4.61 -12.60
C LEU A 59 -5.05 5.96 -12.44
N ARG A 60 -6.31 6.06 -12.85
CA ARG A 60 -7.20 7.19 -12.54
C ARG A 60 -8.43 6.66 -11.83
N LEU A 61 -8.85 7.36 -10.78
CA LEU A 61 -10.01 7.02 -9.99
C LEU A 61 -10.84 8.28 -9.76
N SER A 62 -12.15 8.15 -9.92
CA SER A 62 -13.13 9.18 -9.62
C SER A 62 -14.28 8.57 -8.83
N ILE A 63 -14.54 9.10 -7.63
CA ILE A 63 -15.64 8.64 -6.77
C ILE A 63 -16.57 9.81 -6.50
N THR A 64 -17.86 9.64 -6.81
CA THR A 64 -18.91 10.63 -6.54
C THR A 64 -19.79 10.14 -5.40
N ALA A 65 -19.74 10.84 -4.27
CA ALA A 65 -20.58 10.59 -3.11
C ALA A 65 -21.22 11.89 -2.64
N ASN A 66 -22.53 11.86 -2.37
CA ASN A 66 -23.30 13.01 -1.87
C ASN A 66 -23.13 14.28 -2.75
N GLY A 67 -23.15 14.10 -4.07
CA GLY A 67 -22.98 15.21 -5.04
C GLY A 67 -21.57 15.80 -5.09
N THR A 68 -20.60 15.22 -4.40
CA THR A 68 -19.19 15.64 -4.45
C THR A 68 -18.35 14.57 -5.12
N THR A 69 -17.62 14.96 -6.16
CA THR A 69 -16.66 14.08 -6.86
C THR A 69 -15.26 14.29 -6.32
N GLN A 70 -14.63 13.21 -5.87
CA GLN A 70 -13.24 13.16 -5.48
C GLN A 70 -12.45 12.38 -6.52
N LYS A 71 -11.25 12.87 -6.85
CA LYS A 71 -10.39 12.26 -7.87
C LYS A 71 -9.06 11.82 -7.27
N GLY A 72 -8.53 10.74 -7.81
CA GLY A 72 -7.21 10.23 -7.51
C GLY A 72 -6.48 9.75 -8.75
N THR A 73 -5.16 9.73 -8.65
CA THR A 73 -4.28 9.19 -9.67
C THR A 73 -3.19 8.36 -9.01
N ALA A 74 -2.82 7.24 -9.61
CA ALA A 74 -1.61 6.52 -9.24
C ALA A 74 -0.70 6.31 -10.46
N LYS A 75 0.59 6.13 -10.19
CA LYS A 75 1.60 5.68 -11.13
C LYS A 75 2.29 4.48 -10.56
N PHE A 76 2.65 3.52 -11.38
CA PHE A 76 3.35 2.34 -10.94
C PHE A 76 4.30 1.82 -12.02
N ALA A 77 5.32 1.08 -11.60
CA ALA A 77 6.15 0.30 -12.49
C ALA A 77 6.86 -0.85 -11.77
N ALA A 78 7.14 -1.89 -12.54
CA ALA A 78 8.07 -2.97 -12.23
C ALA A 78 9.23 -2.93 -13.24
N ASP A 79 10.45 -2.92 -12.72
CA ASP A 79 11.72 -2.97 -13.46
C ASP A 79 12.47 -4.25 -13.03
N PRO A 80 12.18 -5.39 -13.69
CA PRO A 80 12.84 -6.66 -13.40
C PRO A 80 14.35 -6.64 -13.63
N ALA A 81 14.84 -5.83 -14.57
CA ALA A 81 16.26 -5.76 -14.90
C ALA A 81 17.11 -5.26 -13.72
N HIS A 82 16.57 -4.32 -12.94
CA HIS A 82 17.24 -3.81 -11.72
C HIS A 82 16.62 -4.35 -10.42
N GLY A 83 15.59 -5.20 -10.52
CA GLY A 83 14.84 -5.71 -9.38
C GLY A 83 14.12 -4.61 -8.59
N LEU A 84 13.61 -3.58 -9.27
CA LEU A 84 12.98 -2.42 -8.66
C LEU A 84 11.48 -2.37 -8.95
N GLY A 85 10.71 -1.83 -8.01
CA GLY A 85 9.30 -1.57 -8.21
C GLY A 85 8.88 -0.30 -7.50
N TYR A 86 7.83 0.36 -7.98
CA TYR A 86 7.21 1.45 -7.24
C TYR A 86 5.72 1.58 -7.56
N PHE A 87 5.01 2.17 -6.61
CA PHE A 87 3.78 2.88 -6.90
C PHE A 87 3.71 4.18 -6.10
N THR A 88 3.07 5.19 -6.66
CA THR A 88 2.74 6.43 -5.96
C THR A 88 1.32 6.81 -6.33
N ALA A 89 0.51 7.19 -5.34
CA ALA A 89 -0.83 7.69 -5.58
C ALA A 89 -1.07 9.02 -4.86
N THR A 90 -1.95 9.83 -5.42
CA THR A 90 -2.41 11.11 -4.86
C THR A 90 -3.92 11.22 -5.07
N GLY A 91 -4.63 11.90 -4.17
CA GLY A 91 -6.07 12.16 -4.29
C GLY A 91 -6.86 11.84 -3.03
N LEU A 92 -7.92 11.03 -3.19
CA LEU A 92 -8.91 10.63 -2.17
C LEU A 92 -8.34 10.39 -0.75
N ILE A 93 -7.22 9.67 -0.65
CA ILE A 93 -6.60 9.28 0.63
C ILE A 93 -5.33 10.09 0.96
N GLY A 94 -5.11 11.19 0.24
CA GLY A 94 -3.86 11.96 0.25
C GLY A 94 -2.79 11.31 -0.61
N ALA A 95 -1.53 11.68 -0.36
CA ALA A 95 -0.39 11.04 -1.01
C ALA A 95 -0.06 9.71 -0.31
N VAL A 96 0.15 8.66 -1.09
CA VAL A 96 0.69 7.37 -0.65
C VAL A 96 1.72 6.88 -1.67
N GLY A 97 2.54 5.93 -1.28
CA GLY A 97 3.44 5.27 -2.23
C GLY A 97 4.38 4.32 -1.54
N ALA A 98 4.91 3.40 -2.32
CA ALA A 98 5.97 2.53 -1.89
C ALA A 98 6.95 2.29 -3.03
N PHE A 99 8.20 2.00 -2.65
CA PHE A 99 9.23 1.52 -3.56
C PHE A 99 9.79 0.23 -3.01
N ALA A 100 10.23 -0.67 -3.88
CA ALA A 100 10.92 -1.89 -3.49
C ALA A 100 12.21 -2.06 -4.27
N GLN A 101 13.16 -2.73 -3.62
CA GLN A 101 14.33 -3.30 -4.27
C GLN A 101 14.49 -4.75 -3.79
N ALA A 102 14.45 -5.67 -4.75
CA ALA A 102 14.64 -7.10 -4.51
C ALA A 102 15.94 -7.36 -3.75
N GLY A 103 15.87 -8.24 -2.76
CA GLY A 103 17.00 -8.58 -1.88
C GLY A 103 17.46 -7.48 -0.92
N LYS A 104 16.81 -6.30 -0.90
CA LYS A 104 17.16 -5.21 0.03
C LYS A 104 16.02 -4.80 0.94
N GLY A 105 14.82 -4.58 0.40
CA GLY A 105 13.66 -4.17 1.17
C GLY A 105 12.82 -3.11 0.46
N GLN A 106 12.05 -2.36 1.24
CA GLN A 106 11.06 -1.42 0.73
C GLN A 106 11.06 -0.07 1.43
N TRP A 107 10.61 0.96 0.73
CA TRP A 107 10.43 2.33 1.21
C TRP A 107 8.95 2.61 1.31
N ILE A 108 8.45 2.75 2.53
CA ILE A 108 7.03 2.97 2.80
C ILE A 108 6.81 4.46 3.03
N TYR A 109 5.96 5.09 2.23
CA TYR A 109 5.63 6.49 2.42
C TYR A 109 4.90 6.71 3.75
N PHE A 110 5.22 7.80 4.44
CA PHE A 110 4.48 8.26 5.60
C PHE A 110 4.18 9.75 5.49
N ASN A 111 3.00 10.15 5.98
CA ASN A 111 2.59 11.55 6.02
C ASN A 111 1.78 11.90 7.28
N GLY A 112 1.76 11.03 8.29
CA GLY A 112 1.11 11.36 9.54
C GLY A 112 1.90 12.43 10.31
N LYS A 113 1.17 13.26 11.06
CA LYS A 113 1.75 14.37 11.84
C LYS A 113 2.76 13.85 12.87
N THR A 114 2.47 12.71 13.49
CA THR A 114 3.29 12.07 14.52
C THR A 114 4.60 11.56 13.95
N GLU A 115 4.56 10.89 12.80
CA GLU A 115 5.71 10.39 12.05
C GLU A 115 6.59 11.55 11.60
N ARG A 116 6.01 12.62 11.04
CA ARG A 116 6.75 13.83 10.67
C ARG A 116 7.45 14.48 11.86
N ALA A 117 6.79 14.55 13.02
CA ALA A 117 7.41 15.05 14.24
C ALA A 117 8.54 14.14 14.75
N ALA A 118 8.36 12.81 14.67
CA ALA A 118 9.38 11.84 15.05
C ALA A 118 10.63 11.91 14.15
N VAL A 119 10.47 12.01 12.83
CA VAL A 119 11.63 12.14 11.93
C VAL A 119 12.32 13.48 12.08
N ALA A 120 11.59 14.57 12.33
CA ALA A 120 12.17 15.86 12.65
C ALA A 120 13.01 15.79 13.94
N MET A 121 12.47 15.16 14.99
CA MET A 121 13.19 14.91 16.23
C MET A 121 14.47 14.06 16.01
N ALA A 122 14.43 13.11 15.08
CA ALA A 122 15.58 12.30 14.69
C ALA A 122 16.57 12.99 13.73
N GLY A 123 16.40 14.29 13.46
CA GLY A 123 17.28 15.08 12.59
C GLY A 123 17.08 14.83 11.09
N ARG A 124 15.91 14.29 10.68
CA ARG A 124 15.55 13.97 9.30
C ARG A 124 14.21 14.60 8.88
N PRO A 125 14.04 15.94 9.00
CA PRO A 125 12.74 16.59 8.73
C PRO A 125 12.27 16.47 7.27
N ALA A 126 13.20 16.25 6.34
CA ALA A 126 12.90 16.05 4.92
C ALA A 126 12.49 14.61 4.57
N ALA A 127 12.61 13.66 5.50
CA ALA A 127 12.24 12.27 5.24
C ALA A 127 10.73 12.13 5.04
N ARG A 128 10.36 11.36 4.02
CA ARG A 128 8.98 11.00 3.69
C ARG A 128 8.78 9.50 3.51
N TYR A 129 9.87 8.73 3.50
CA TYR A 129 9.86 7.29 3.37
C TYR A 129 10.59 6.61 4.52
N ALA A 130 10.02 5.52 5.01
CA ALA A 130 10.65 4.64 5.97
C ALA A 130 11.19 3.41 5.23
N PHE A 131 12.52 3.22 5.26
CA PHE A 131 13.15 2.04 4.68
C PHE A 131 13.04 0.86 5.65
N GLN A 132 12.34 -0.18 5.23
CA GLN A 132 12.24 -1.46 5.91
C GLN A 132 13.08 -2.49 5.16
N ALA A 133 14.17 -2.92 5.79
CA ALA A 133 15.03 -3.94 5.22
C ALA A 133 14.31 -5.29 5.17
N ASP A 134 14.42 -5.97 4.04
CA ASP A 134 13.96 -7.33 3.84
C ASP A 134 14.81 -7.97 2.74
N THR A 135 15.72 -8.86 3.15
CA THR A 135 16.65 -9.53 2.24
C THR A 135 16.00 -10.68 1.48
N LYS A 136 14.79 -11.09 1.86
CA LYS A 136 14.03 -12.15 1.19
C LYS A 136 12.98 -11.60 0.22
N LEU A 137 12.82 -10.27 0.17
CA LEU A 137 11.90 -9.62 -0.75
C LEU A 137 12.29 -9.94 -2.19
N THR A 138 11.35 -10.51 -2.94
CA THR A 138 11.47 -10.67 -4.40
C THR A 138 10.61 -9.61 -5.08
N LEU A 139 11.00 -9.21 -6.30
CA LEU A 139 10.18 -8.26 -7.05
C LEU A 139 8.79 -8.83 -7.33
N GLY A 140 8.69 -10.08 -7.78
CA GLY A 140 7.40 -10.71 -8.11
C GLY A 140 6.42 -10.80 -6.93
N ALA A 141 6.90 -11.14 -5.73
CA ALA A 141 6.05 -11.12 -4.54
C ALA A 141 5.59 -9.68 -4.20
N TRP A 142 6.51 -8.73 -4.27
CA TRP A 142 6.17 -7.34 -4.00
C TRP A 142 5.18 -6.77 -5.03
N THR A 143 5.37 -7.05 -6.32
CA THR A 143 4.49 -6.53 -7.37
C THR A 143 3.08 -7.12 -7.27
N ARG A 144 2.94 -8.41 -6.94
CA ARG A 144 1.63 -9.01 -6.68
C ARG A 144 0.87 -8.33 -5.55
N ASP A 145 1.58 -8.01 -4.45
CA ASP A 145 0.96 -7.41 -3.27
C ASP A 145 0.68 -5.90 -3.42
N ASN A 146 1.30 -5.22 -4.39
CA ASN A 146 1.32 -3.74 -4.44
C ASN A 146 0.95 -3.12 -5.78
N LEU A 147 1.02 -3.87 -6.89
CA LEU A 147 0.79 -3.35 -8.24
C LEU A 147 -0.36 -4.10 -8.91
N PRO A 148 -1.09 -3.45 -9.84
CA PRO A 148 -2.04 -4.13 -10.70
C PRO A 148 -1.26 -4.89 -11.79
N VAL A 149 -0.83 -6.12 -11.49
CA VAL A 149 -0.12 -6.98 -12.43
C VAL A 149 -1.08 -7.35 -13.58
N PRO A 150 -0.83 -6.87 -14.82
CA PRO A 150 -1.79 -6.98 -15.91
C PRO A 150 -2.32 -8.40 -16.17
N SER A 151 -1.41 -9.38 -16.24
CA SER A 151 -1.72 -10.77 -16.55
C SER A 151 -2.48 -11.48 -15.42
N GLU A 152 -2.18 -11.15 -14.16
CA GLU A 152 -2.92 -11.68 -13.00
C GLU A 152 -4.33 -11.06 -12.95
N LEU A 153 -4.45 -9.74 -13.19
CA LEU A 153 -5.72 -9.02 -13.13
C LEU A 153 -6.79 -9.59 -14.09
N VAL A 154 -6.42 -9.89 -15.34
CA VAL A 154 -7.37 -10.47 -16.31
C VAL A 154 -7.65 -11.96 -16.09
N ALA A 155 -6.82 -12.65 -15.31
CA ALA A 155 -6.96 -14.10 -15.09
C ALA A 155 -7.86 -14.43 -13.88
N GLU A 156 -8.08 -13.47 -12.98
CA GLU A 156 -8.80 -13.67 -11.72
C GLU A 156 -10.33 -13.77 -11.91
N ASP A 157 -10.90 -13.03 -12.86
CA ASP A 157 -12.34 -13.01 -13.08
C ASP A 157 -12.76 -13.88 -14.28
N THR A 158 -13.52 -14.94 -13.98
CA THR A 158 -13.83 -16.02 -14.94
C THR A 158 -15.28 -16.45 -14.96
N LEU A 159 -16.17 -15.74 -14.26
CA LEU A 159 -17.53 -16.22 -13.99
C LEU A 159 -18.61 -15.49 -14.82
N HIS A 160 -18.29 -14.37 -15.44
CA HIS A 160 -19.27 -13.51 -16.08
C HIS A 160 -19.32 -13.69 -17.60
N ALA A 161 -20.53 -13.80 -18.14
CA ALA A 161 -20.78 -13.64 -19.58
C ALA A 161 -20.61 -12.15 -19.96
N GLY A 162 -20.32 -11.87 -21.23
CA GLY A 162 -20.06 -10.49 -21.64
C GLY A 162 -19.98 -10.34 -23.15
N THR A 163 -19.23 -9.35 -23.61
CA THR A 163 -19.04 -9.06 -25.03
C THR A 163 -17.56 -8.94 -25.38
N LYS A 164 -17.23 -9.37 -26.59
CA LYS A 164 -15.97 -9.08 -27.25
C LYS A 164 -16.24 -8.11 -28.40
N THR A 165 -15.63 -6.94 -28.36
CA THR A 165 -15.70 -5.93 -29.42
C THR A 165 -14.34 -5.85 -30.10
N VAL A 166 -14.29 -6.09 -31.41
CA VAL A 166 -13.08 -5.91 -32.20
C VAL A 166 -13.18 -4.58 -32.93
N HIS A 167 -12.18 -3.72 -32.72
CA HIS A 167 -12.09 -2.39 -33.30
C HIS A 167 -11.31 -2.38 -34.63
N ASP A 168 -11.48 -1.33 -35.40
CA ASP A 168 -10.82 -1.12 -36.70
C ASP A 168 -9.29 -0.97 -36.60
N ASP A 169 -8.80 -0.42 -35.48
CA ASP A 169 -7.38 -0.30 -35.16
C ASP A 169 -6.73 -1.63 -34.69
N GLY A 170 -7.51 -2.70 -34.63
CA GLY A 170 -7.10 -4.03 -34.23
C GLY A 170 -7.07 -4.24 -32.71
N THR A 171 -7.46 -3.25 -31.91
CA THR A 171 -7.68 -3.45 -30.47
C THR A 171 -8.95 -4.27 -30.22
N VAL A 172 -9.03 -4.88 -29.05
CA VAL A 172 -10.16 -5.73 -28.65
C VAL A 172 -10.58 -5.40 -27.23
N ASP A 173 -11.84 -5.03 -27.05
CA ASP A 173 -12.46 -4.84 -25.76
C ASP A 173 -13.21 -6.10 -25.31
N TYR A 174 -12.96 -6.52 -24.08
CA TYR A 174 -13.70 -7.57 -23.37
C TYR A 174 -14.48 -6.91 -22.23
N SER A 175 -15.80 -6.86 -22.33
CA SER A 175 -16.65 -6.15 -21.38
C SER A 175 -17.67 -7.07 -20.72
N TYR A 176 -17.86 -6.94 -19.42
CA TYR A 176 -18.90 -7.64 -18.67
C TYR A 176 -19.33 -6.83 -17.44
N THR A 177 -20.47 -7.20 -16.85
CA THR A 177 -20.95 -6.64 -15.59
C THR A 177 -20.89 -7.73 -14.53
N ASP A 178 -20.26 -7.44 -13.40
CA ASP A 178 -20.15 -8.36 -12.28
C ASP A 178 -21.44 -8.40 -11.42
N ASP A 179 -21.41 -9.22 -10.37
CA ASP A 179 -22.54 -9.37 -9.45
C ASP A 179 -22.81 -8.11 -8.59
N GLU A 180 -21.85 -7.19 -8.52
CA GLU A 180 -21.94 -5.90 -7.82
C GLU A 180 -22.41 -4.75 -8.75
N LEU A 181 -22.78 -5.08 -9.99
CA LEU A 181 -23.19 -4.14 -11.05
C LEU A 181 -22.06 -3.21 -11.52
N LEU A 182 -20.80 -3.58 -11.28
CA LEU A 182 -19.64 -2.91 -11.82
C LEU A 182 -19.43 -3.37 -13.26
N THR A 183 -19.36 -2.43 -14.20
CA THR A 183 -19.00 -2.75 -15.58
C THR A 183 -17.49 -2.71 -15.73
N ILE A 184 -16.91 -3.86 -16.05
CA ILE A 184 -15.48 -4.04 -16.25
C ILE A 184 -15.23 -4.18 -17.75
N THR A 185 -14.23 -3.47 -18.27
CA THR A 185 -13.79 -3.57 -19.67
C THR A 185 -12.27 -3.68 -19.73
N PHE A 186 -11.78 -4.77 -20.29
CA PHE A 186 -10.36 -4.99 -20.57
C PHE A 186 -10.07 -4.73 -22.04
N THR A 187 -9.12 -3.86 -22.33
CA THR A 187 -8.69 -3.53 -23.69
C THR A 187 -7.36 -4.22 -23.99
N ALA A 188 -7.37 -5.17 -24.92
CA ALA A 188 -6.16 -5.76 -25.48
C ALA A 188 -5.73 -5.01 -26.75
N GLY A 189 -4.44 -4.71 -26.87
CA GLY A 189 -3.86 -4.16 -28.09
C GLY A 189 -3.88 -5.15 -29.25
N SER A 190 -3.50 -4.71 -30.45
CA SER A 190 -3.45 -5.57 -31.65
C SER A 190 -2.53 -6.78 -31.55
N GLY A 191 -1.55 -6.75 -30.63
CA GLY A 191 -0.71 -7.90 -30.29
C GLY A 191 -1.34 -8.87 -29.28
N GLY A 192 -2.58 -8.66 -28.85
CA GLY A 192 -3.27 -9.48 -27.85
C GLY A 192 -2.84 -9.24 -26.40
N VAL A 193 -1.97 -8.25 -26.15
CA VAL A 193 -1.48 -7.86 -24.82
C VAL A 193 -2.45 -6.87 -24.19
N LEU A 194 -2.74 -7.00 -22.88
CA LEU A 194 -3.59 -6.05 -22.16
C LEU A 194 -2.95 -4.66 -22.10
N THR A 195 -3.63 -3.63 -22.60
CA THR A 195 -3.11 -2.25 -22.62
C THR A 195 -3.89 -1.29 -21.74
N ALA A 196 -5.15 -1.59 -21.44
CA ALA A 196 -5.97 -0.79 -20.54
C ALA A 196 -7.06 -1.64 -19.87
N ALA A 197 -7.56 -1.16 -18.74
CA ALA A 197 -8.76 -1.68 -18.10
C ALA A 197 -9.58 -0.52 -17.57
N LYS A 198 -10.90 -0.66 -17.59
CA LYS A 198 -11.82 0.27 -16.95
C LYS A 198 -12.78 -0.52 -16.09
N ALA A 199 -13.10 0.01 -14.92
CA ALA A 199 -14.13 -0.51 -14.05
C ALA A 199 -14.99 0.65 -13.59
N GLY A 200 -16.30 0.56 -13.77
CA GLY A 200 -17.16 1.68 -13.41
C GLY A 200 -18.62 1.36 -13.18
N MET A 201 -19.22 2.19 -12.34
CA MET A 201 -20.65 2.29 -12.07
C MET A 201 -20.97 3.79 -11.85
N PRO A 202 -22.23 4.25 -11.77
CA PRO A 202 -22.54 5.69 -11.78
C PRO A 202 -21.77 6.56 -10.76
N GLN A 203 -21.32 5.99 -9.64
CA GLN A 203 -20.58 6.67 -8.58
C GLN A 203 -19.06 6.42 -8.60
N ILE A 204 -18.56 5.47 -9.38
CA ILE A 204 -17.15 5.05 -9.38
C ILE A 204 -16.69 4.91 -10.82
N ASP A 205 -15.59 5.56 -11.18
CA ASP A 205 -14.92 5.40 -12.46
C ASP A 205 -13.43 5.17 -12.21
N GLU A 206 -12.95 4.00 -12.60
CA GLU A 206 -11.57 3.56 -12.45
C GLU A 206 -11.01 3.19 -13.82
N ALA A 207 -9.80 3.65 -14.12
CA ALA A 207 -9.14 3.38 -15.38
C ALA A 207 -7.64 3.12 -15.19
N PHE A 208 -7.18 1.99 -15.70
CA PHE A 208 -5.79 1.59 -15.79
C PHE A 208 -5.29 1.71 -17.21
N THR A 209 -4.01 2.05 -17.35
CA THR A 209 -3.27 1.96 -18.60
C THR A 209 -1.93 1.30 -18.32
N TRP A 210 -1.46 0.48 -19.26
CA TRP A 210 -0.20 -0.23 -19.14
C TRP A 210 0.70 -0.01 -20.35
N ASN A 211 1.99 0.08 -20.07
CA ASN A 211 3.07 0.06 -21.04
C ASN A 211 4.07 -1.04 -20.67
N TYR A 212 4.66 -1.68 -21.67
CA TYR A 212 5.59 -2.81 -21.50
C TYR A 212 7.00 -2.46 -21.97
N GLY A 213 7.96 -3.22 -21.47
CA GLY A 213 9.38 -3.05 -21.77
C GLY A 213 10.14 -2.40 -20.61
N PRO A 214 11.42 -2.02 -20.84
CA PRO A 214 12.30 -1.50 -19.79
C PRO A 214 11.67 -0.32 -19.05
N GLN A 215 11.58 -0.44 -17.73
CA GLN A 215 11.11 0.62 -16.84
C GLN A 215 12.29 1.27 -16.13
N THR A 216 12.14 2.52 -15.71
CA THR A 216 13.13 3.20 -14.87
C THR A 216 12.51 3.57 -13.54
N VAL A 217 13.02 2.99 -12.46
CA VAL A 217 12.57 3.27 -11.09
C VAL A 217 13.68 3.99 -10.32
N THR A 218 13.38 5.21 -9.86
CA THR A 218 14.29 5.97 -9.00
C THR A 218 13.89 5.83 -7.54
N LEU A 219 14.75 5.18 -6.74
CA LEU A 219 14.51 4.99 -5.32
C LEU A 219 14.60 6.31 -4.53
N PRO A 220 13.87 6.44 -3.41
CA PRO A 220 14.03 7.56 -2.50
C PRO A 220 15.46 7.68 -1.98
N THR A 221 16.02 8.89 -2.04
CA THR A 221 17.39 9.13 -1.55
C THR A 221 17.47 8.98 -0.02
N THR A 222 18.68 8.83 0.50
CA THR A 222 18.93 8.80 1.96
C THR A 222 18.49 10.08 2.66
N ALA A 223 18.49 11.23 1.98
CA ALA A 223 17.99 12.49 2.51
C ALA A 223 16.45 12.53 2.63
N LYS A 224 15.74 11.76 1.80
CA LYS A 224 14.28 11.61 1.80
C LYS A 224 13.79 10.39 2.58
N SER A 225 14.71 9.63 3.17
CA SER A 225 14.42 8.36 3.83
C SER A 225 14.93 8.31 5.27
N ILE A 226 14.31 7.49 6.09
CA ILE A 226 14.79 7.11 7.42
C ILE A 226 14.66 5.59 7.56
N GLY A 227 15.57 4.93 8.27
CA GLY A 227 15.39 3.50 8.56
C GLY A 227 14.18 3.27 9.47
N MET A 228 13.36 2.25 9.16
CA MET A 228 12.17 1.90 9.94
C MET A 228 12.47 1.70 11.44
N PRO A 229 13.55 0.99 11.85
CA PRO A 229 13.90 0.90 13.28
C PRO A 229 14.19 2.26 13.93
N THR A 230 14.78 3.20 13.18
CA THR A 230 15.04 4.55 13.67
C THR A 230 13.75 5.35 13.81
N LEU A 231 12.83 5.25 12.84
CA LEU A 231 11.51 5.87 12.92
C LEU A 231 10.72 5.33 14.12
N MET A 232 10.65 4.01 14.31
CA MET A 232 9.95 3.37 15.44
C MET A 232 10.55 3.80 16.78
N LYS A 233 11.88 3.87 16.87
CA LYS A 233 12.56 4.41 18.04
C LYS A 233 12.18 5.88 18.27
N ALA A 234 12.22 6.72 17.23
CA ALA A 234 11.83 8.13 17.36
C ALA A 234 10.36 8.31 17.80
N LEU A 235 9.43 7.53 17.25
CA LEU A 235 8.02 7.53 17.67
C LEU A 235 7.86 7.21 19.16
N ALA A 236 8.58 6.20 19.65
CA ALA A 236 8.54 5.84 21.07
C ALA A 236 9.06 6.95 22.01
N TYR A 237 10.01 7.77 21.54
CA TYR A 237 10.59 8.88 22.31
C TYR A 237 9.87 10.22 22.11
N LEU A 238 8.91 10.33 21.18
CA LEU A 238 8.23 11.60 20.88
C LEU A 238 7.46 12.17 22.08
N ASP A 239 6.72 11.33 22.80
CA ASP A 239 6.05 11.67 24.08
C ASP A 239 6.77 11.02 25.28
N MET A 240 8.11 11.06 25.29
CA MET A 240 8.90 10.42 26.35
C MET A 240 8.51 10.93 27.75
N ALA A 241 8.34 12.25 27.92
CA ALA A 241 7.99 12.85 29.21
C ALA A 241 6.61 12.37 29.72
N GLY A 242 5.60 12.32 28.84
CA GLY A 242 4.28 11.78 29.17
C GLY A 242 4.35 10.29 29.54
N LYS A 243 5.18 9.50 28.85
CA LYS A 243 5.39 8.07 29.17
C LYS A 243 6.05 7.87 30.54
N VAL A 244 7.08 8.65 30.89
CA VAL A 244 7.71 8.59 32.22
C VAL A 244 6.70 8.95 33.32
N LYS A 245 5.92 10.02 33.13
CA LYS A 245 4.85 10.41 34.07
C LYS A 245 3.81 9.30 34.24
N ARG A 246 3.28 8.75 33.14
CA ARG A 246 2.28 7.67 33.16
C ARG A 246 2.80 6.42 33.85
N ALA A 247 4.04 6.01 33.57
CA ALA A 247 4.65 4.86 34.23
C ALA A 247 4.83 5.08 35.74
N ALA A 248 5.20 6.29 36.17
CA ALA A 248 5.31 6.63 37.58
C ALA A 248 3.96 6.65 38.30
N THR A 249 2.94 7.29 37.72
CA THR A 249 1.59 7.32 38.29
C THR A 249 0.93 5.94 38.28
N GLY A 250 1.12 5.16 37.21
CA GLY A 250 0.63 3.78 37.10
C GLY A 250 1.27 2.87 38.14
N SER A 251 2.60 2.97 38.30
CA SER A 251 3.34 2.24 39.34
C SER A 251 2.83 2.57 40.74
N ALA A 252 2.62 3.86 41.06
CA ALA A 252 2.06 4.26 42.35
C ALA A 252 0.69 3.61 42.60
N LYS A 253 -0.22 3.66 41.61
CA LYS A 253 -1.56 3.04 41.69
C LYS A 253 -1.50 1.50 41.86
N VAL A 254 -0.63 0.83 41.12
CA VAL A 254 -0.41 -0.62 41.24
C VAL A 254 0.09 -0.97 42.64
N VAL A 255 1.01 -0.18 43.19
CA VAL A 255 1.55 -0.38 44.54
C VAL A 255 0.47 -0.20 45.61
N GLU A 256 -0.35 0.84 45.51
CA GLU A 256 -1.48 1.06 46.43
C GLU A 256 -2.51 -0.07 46.38
N THR A 257 -2.82 -0.56 45.17
CA THR A 257 -3.78 -1.66 45.00
C THR A 257 -3.23 -2.95 45.59
N LYS A 258 -1.96 -3.28 45.33
CA LYS A 258 -1.32 -4.51 45.83
C LYS A 258 -0.97 -4.46 47.32
N SER A 259 -0.81 -3.27 47.92
CA SER A 259 -0.57 -3.13 49.36
C SER A 259 -1.82 -3.35 50.22
N LYS A 260 -3.02 -3.38 49.62
CA LYS A 260 -4.31 -3.62 50.31
C LYS A 260 -4.49 -2.72 51.55
N LYS A 261 -4.23 -1.41 51.40
CA LYS A 261 -4.28 -0.40 52.49
C LYS A 261 -3.30 -0.63 53.65
N LYS A 262 -2.34 -1.56 53.52
CA LYS A 262 -1.25 -1.76 54.48
C LYS A 262 -0.09 -0.83 54.16
N THR A 263 0.81 -0.66 55.12
CA THR A 263 2.06 0.10 54.92
C THR A 263 2.82 -0.43 53.70
N VAL A 264 3.18 0.48 52.79
CA VAL A 264 3.91 0.16 51.57
C VAL A 264 5.36 -0.15 51.95
N LYS A 265 5.77 -1.41 51.77
CA LYS A 265 7.17 -1.81 51.92
C LYS A 265 7.96 -1.37 50.69
N VAL A 266 9.10 -0.69 50.90
CA VAL A 266 9.99 -0.22 49.83
C VAL A 266 10.39 -1.35 48.87
N ALA A 267 10.68 -2.56 49.39
CA ALA A 267 11.00 -3.72 48.56
C ALA A 267 9.86 -4.11 47.59
N ASN A 268 8.60 -4.05 48.05
CA ASN A 268 7.43 -4.34 47.21
C ASN A 268 7.20 -3.25 46.17
N LEU A 269 7.35 -1.97 46.56
CA LEU A 269 7.28 -0.83 45.64
C LEU A 269 8.27 -1.03 44.49
N ARG A 270 9.55 -1.28 44.83
CA ARG A 270 10.61 -1.54 43.84
C ARG A 270 10.28 -2.71 42.92
N LYS A 271 9.82 -3.83 43.47
CA LYS A 271 9.43 -5.03 42.69
C LYS A 271 8.31 -4.72 41.69
N TRP A 272 7.23 -4.09 42.14
CA TRP A 272 6.06 -3.86 41.29
C TRP A 272 6.28 -2.75 40.27
N THR A 273 7.02 -1.69 40.62
CA THR A 273 7.41 -0.67 39.65
C THR A 273 8.28 -1.23 38.53
N ARG A 274 9.24 -2.11 38.82
CA ARG A 274 10.04 -2.77 37.77
C ARG A 274 9.18 -3.61 36.82
N ALA A 275 8.21 -4.34 37.36
CA ALA A 275 7.29 -5.14 36.54
C ALA A 275 6.42 -4.25 35.63
N GLU A 276 5.91 -3.13 36.16
CA GLU A 276 5.12 -2.16 35.40
C GLU A 276 5.94 -1.51 34.28
N VAL A 277 7.15 -1.04 34.59
CA VAL A 277 8.05 -0.42 33.60
C VAL A 277 8.50 -1.42 32.54
N SER A 278 8.75 -2.69 32.92
CA SER A 278 9.05 -3.75 31.95
C SER A 278 7.90 -3.99 30.98
N THR A 279 6.66 -4.01 31.47
CA THR A 279 5.46 -4.10 30.61
C THR A 279 5.32 -2.87 29.71
N ALA A 280 5.54 -1.66 30.23
CA ALA A 280 5.51 -0.45 29.43
C ALA A 280 6.57 -0.46 28.30
N ASN A 281 7.81 -0.87 28.58
CA ASN A 281 8.86 -0.98 27.55
C ASN A 281 8.53 -2.06 26.51
N ARG A 282 7.98 -3.21 26.92
CA ARG A 282 7.52 -4.25 25.98
C ARG A 282 6.45 -3.72 25.04
N ASN A 283 5.46 -2.99 25.55
CA ASN A 283 4.40 -2.38 24.74
C ASN A 283 4.92 -1.30 23.78
N LEU A 284 6.06 -0.68 24.08
CA LEU A 284 6.69 0.31 23.21
C LEU A 284 7.62 -0.32 22.16
N GLY A 285 7.96 -1.62 22.28
CA GLY A 285 8.94 -2.31 21.43
C GLY A 285 10.39 -1.81 21.60
N VAL A 286 10.64 -0.87 22.51
CA VAL A 286 11.94 -0.30 22.81
C VAL A 286 12.07 0.03 24.31
N ASN A 287 13.29 -0.13 24.85
CA ASN A 287 13.59 0.16 26.24
C ASN A 287 13.76 1.67 26.47
N VAL A 288 12.64 2.39 26.59
CA VAL A 288 12.62 3.85 26.84
C VAL A 288 12.87 4.18 28.30
N LEU A 289 12.23 3.42 29.20
CA LEU A 289 12.13 3.72 30.62
C LEU A 289 13.16 2.91 31.42
N VAL A 290 13.85 3.59 32.33
CA VAL A 290 14.85 3.01 33.25
C VAL A 290 14.39 3.22 34.69
N VAL A 291 14.53 2.19 35.53
CA VAL A 291 14.23 2.25 36.96
C VAL A 291 15.53 2.16 37.77
N ALA A 292 15.78 3.14 38.62
CA ALA A 292 16.86 3.14 39.59
C ALA A 292 16.30 3.15 41.02
N ASP A 293 16.91 2.40 41.93
CA ASP A 293 16.52 2.44 43.34
C ASP A 293 17.03 3.74 43.98
N ILE A 294 16.19 4.36 44.80
CA ILE A 294 16.54 5.54 45.61
C ILE A 294 16.15 5.30 47.07
N LYS A 295 16.57 6.18 47.97
CA LYS A 295 16.13 6.16 49.36
C LYS A 295 14.60 6.28 49.41
N GLY A 296 13.95 5.31 50.06
CA GLY A 296 12.49 5.29 50.22
C GLY A 296 11.67 4.92 48.98
N GLY A 297 12.28 4.52 47.85
CA GLY A 297 11.52 4.21 46.64
C GLY A 297 12.36 3.90 45.40
N VAL A 298 11.88 4.40 44.26
CA VAL A 298 12.52 4.30 42.93
C VAL A 298 12.47 5.63 42.17
N ARG A 299 13.41 5.83 41.25
CA ARG A 299 13.39 6.84 40.19
C ARG A 299 13.12 6.16 38.85
N ILE A 300 12.07 6.57 38.17
CA ILE A 300 11.78 6.19 36.78
C ILE A 300 12.26 7.34 35.90
N SER A 301 13.08 7.04 34.90
CA SER A 301 13.65 8.07 34.03
C SER A 301 13.78 7.60 32.59
N ALA A 302 13.96 8.54 31.68
CA ALA A 302 14.28 8.30 30.29
C ALA A 302 15.15 9.44 29.75
N ILE A 303 16.03 9.10 28.81
CA ILE A 303 16.88 10.04 28.08
C ILE A 303 16.57 9.87 26.59
N ASN A 304 16.17 10.95 25.93
CA ASN A 304 15.90 10.93 24.50
C ASN A 304 17.23 10.83 23.74
N PRO A 305 17.47 9.77 22.96
CA PRO A 305 18.77 9.58 22.31
C PRO A 305 19.02 10.59 21.19
N PHE A 306 17.96 11.19 20.64
CA PHE A 306 18.02 12.15 19.52
C PHE A 306 18.18 13.59 20.02
N THR A 307 17.41 14.01 21.01
CA THR A 307 17.42 15.41 21.51
C THR A 307 18.21 15.60 22.80
N LYS A 308 18.65 14.51 23.44
CA LYS A 308 19.26 14.48 24.78
C LYS A 308 18.36 14.99 25.91
N ALA A 309 17.11 15.34 25.62
CA ALA A 309 16.13 15.72 26.63
C ALA A 309 15.93 14.58 27.64
N THR A 310 15.79 14.93 28.91
CA THR A 310 15.62 13.96 30.00
C THR A 310 14.29 14.17 30.69
N ALA A 311 13.65 13.08 31.11
CA ALA A 311 12.48 13.14 32.00
C ALA A 311 12.67 12.15 33.15
N ALA A 312 12.30 12.56 34.36
CA ALA A 312 12.41 11.72 35.53
C ALA A 312 11.29 11.99 36.53
N TYR A 313 10.83 10.93 37.17
CA TYR A 313 9.87 10.94 38.27
C TYR A 313 10.37 10.00 39.37
N THR A 314 10.13 10.36 40.62
CA THR A 314 10.34 9.46 41.76
C THR A 314 9.00 8.87 42.20
N VAL A 315 9.00 7.59 42.56
CA VAL A 315 7.88 6.92 43.24
C VAL A 315 8.36 6.48 44.62
N THR A 316 7.83 7.08 45.67
CA THR A 316 8.27 6.83 47.06
C THR A 316 7.16 6.26 47.92
N ALA A 317 7.53 5.43 48.90
CA ALA A 317 6.62 4.94 49.91
C ALA A 317 6.36 6.03 50.96
N SER A 318 5.09 6.29 51.26
CA SER A 318 4.65 7.26 52.27
C SER A 318 3.55 6.64 53.14
N GLY A 319 3.97 5.91 54.17
CA GLY A 319 3.05 5.17 55.04
C GLY A 319 2.27 4.11 54.25
N LYS A 320 0.94 4.28 54.15
CA LYS A 320 0.04 3.38 53.40
C LYS A 320 -0.04 3.70 51.91
N HIS A 321 0.62 4.76 51.45
CA HIS A 321 0.53 5.29 50.09
C HIS A 321 1.84 5.16 49.32
N ALA A 322 1.73 5.16 47.99
CA ALA A 322 2.84 5.36 47.08
C ALA A 322 2.63 6.66 46.32
N VAL A 323 3.62 7.56 46.32
CA VAL A 323 3.48 8.90 45.75
C VAL A 323 4.43 9.06 44.58
N ALA A 324 3.91 9.43 43.42
CA ALA A 324 4.70 9.80 42.26
C ALA A 324 4.93 11.33 42.23
N ARG A 325 6.17 11.77 42.11
CA ARG A 325 6.54 13.19 41.98
C ARG A 325 7.54 13.37 40.85
N LYS A 326 7.50 14.53 40.18
CA LYS A 326 8.53 14.90 39.22
C LYS A 326 9.86 15.01 39.97
N ALA A 327 10.92 14.42 39.42
CA ALA A 327 12.26 14.42 40.00
C ALA A 327 13.03 15.68 39.60
#